data_AF-A0A4W4FC64-F1
#
_entry.id   AF-A0A4W4FC64-F1
#
_cell.length_a   1.000
_cell.length_b   1.000
_cell.length_c   1.000
_cell.angle_alpha   90.00
_cell.angle_beta   90.00
_cell.angle_gamma   90.00
#
_symmetry.space_group_name_H-M   'P 1'
#
loop_
_entity.id
_entity.type
_entity.pdbx_description
1 polymer ?
#
loop_
_entity_poly.entity_id
_entity_poly.type
_entity_poly.pdbx_seq_one_letter_code
_entity_poly.pdbx_strand_id
1 'polypeptide(L)'
;MSIRRIKLAKQYIKVYDLSDSYMSGDEEKSNSAKINNEINGNWITVPAGTVQEARLKAKAKRRLRKNSSRDSGRGDSLSDNGDTVRFGPPPTSPKGKVLDRRSRQGKGRGLPKKGGAGGKGVWGTPGQVYEDEQQVDVRDPNYDEDQENCVYETVVLPLDEDAFVRTVTPIVKEYFEHGDAYEVAELLSELNLGTMRSDVPLLAVSLAMEAKASHRELTSRLLSHLCGRVLTHSEVEAAFHKLLQELPDLVLDTPTAPRLVGQFIARAVADHILPTNFVEGYKGRVDCGHTRAALDRAAVLLKMRRETGLRIDNLWGLGGGQRPVNQLIKEVNLLLKEYVLSGDVAEAECCLRELEVPHFHHQFVYEAIVMVLESSGDTTLRMILKLLKPLYDSSVITVDQMRRGYERVYMDIADINIDVPCAYSLLEYFVDQSFSSGVIDKNLRDLCPCR
;
A
#
# COMPACT_ATOMS: atom_id res chain seq x y z
N MET A 1 42.71 -26.10 -39.35
CA MET A 1 42.50 -26.79 -40.65
C MET A 1 41.04 -26.58 -41.07
N SER A 2 40.83 -26.37 -42.38
CA SER A 2 39.57 -26.20 -43.13
C SER A 2 38.82 -24.86 -43.05
N ILE A 3 39.09 -24.05 -44.07
CA ILE A 3 38.28 -22.98 -44.65
C ILE A 3 37.08 -23.61 -45.40
N ARG A 4 35.89 -22.99 -45.33
CA ARG A 4 34.96 -22.82 -46.48
C ARG A 4 33.88 -21.76 -46.18
N ARG A 5 33.91 -20.70 -47.00
CA ARG A 5 32.92 -19.61 -47.15
C ARG A 5 31.77 -20.05 -48.09
N ILE A 6 30.84 -19.10 -48.32
CA ILE A 6 29.94 -18.90 -49.49
C ILE A 6 28.49 -19.42 -49.20
N LYS A 7 27.36 -18.68 -49.36
CA LYS A 7 26.89 -17.69 -50.37
C LYS A 7 26.06 -16.52 -49.80
N LEU A 8 26.30 -15.36 -50.43
CA LEU A 8 25.40 -14.21 -50.58
C LEU A 8 24.28 -14.53 -51.58
N ALA A 9 23.08 -14.01 -51.33
CA ALA A 9 22.13 -13.62 -52.36
C ALA A 9 21.49 -12.28 -51.97
N LYS A 10 21.83 -11.22 -52.71
CA LYS A 10 21.09 -9.96 -52.77
C LYS A 10 20.07 -10.08 -53.89
N GLN A 11 18.82 -9.68 -53.66
CA GLN A 11 17.93 -9.31 -54.75
C GLN A 11 17.12 -8.05 -54.38
N TYR A 12 16.94 -7.23 -55.40
CA TYR A 12 16.70 -5.78 -55.41
C TYR A 12 15.20 -5.45 -55.54
N ILE A 13 14.76 -4.40 -54.82
CA ILE A 13 13.83 -3.29 -55.17
C ILE A 13 12.42 -3.60 -55.73
N LYS A 14 11.39 -3.03 -55.07
CA LYS A 14 10.50 -1.99 -55.66
C LYS A 14 9.65 -1.29 -54.60
N VAL A 15 9.94 0.01 -54.43
CA VAL A 15 9.09 1.04 -53.82
C VAL A 15 8.19 1.57 -54.92
N TYR A 16 6.89 1.70 -54.64
CA TYR A 16 6.01 2.63 -55.35
C TYR A 16 5.11 3.32 -54.32
N ASP A 17 5.33 4.62 -54.25
CA ASP A 17 4.49 5.65 -53.68
C ASP A 17 3.49 6.09 -54.77
N LEU A 18 2.26 6.46 -54.41
CA LEU A 18 1.40 7.35 -55.20
C LEU A 18 0.11 7.72 -54.45
N SER A 19 0.03 9.01 -54.17
CA SER A 19 -1.11 9.82 -53.77
C SER A 19 -2.06 10.15 -54.94
N ASP A 20 -3.15 10.85 -54.60
CA ASP A 20 -4.13 11.58 -55.42
C ASP A 20 -5.32 10.77 -56.01
N SER A 21 -6.55 11.26 -56.17
CA SER A 21 -7.33 12.41 -55.67
C SER A 21 -8.73 12.33 -56.34
N TYR A 22 -9.80 12.62 -55.59
CA TYR A 22 -11.06 13.33 -55.97
C TYR A 22 -11.95 13.00 -57.20
N MET A 23 -13.28 12.93 -56.91
CA MET A 23 -14.49 13.58 -57.52
C MET A 23 -15.70 12.60 -57.60
N SER A 24 -16.81 12.83 -56.86
CA SER A 24 -18.07 13.55 -57.25
C SER A 24 -18.89 12.78 -58.32
N GLY A 25 -20.19 12.50 -58.26
CA GLY A 25 -21.35 12.78 -57.40
C GLY A 25 -22.60 12.46 -58.24
N ASP A 26 -23.71 11.98 -57.67
CA ASP A 26 -25.07 12.21 -58.19
C ASP A 26 -26.15 11.73 -57.21
N GLU A 27 -27.18 12.56 -57.08
CA GLU A 27 -28.32 12.47 -56.15
C GLU A 27 -29.44 11.56 -56.70
N GLU A 28 -30.18 10.88 -55.82
CA GLU A 28 -31.65 10.81 -55.93
C GLU A 28 -32.33 10.54 -54.57
N LYS A 29 -33.44 11.25 -54.34
CA LYS A 29 -34.20 11.41 -53.10
C LYS A 29 -35.20 10.26 -52.86
N SER A 30 -35.41 9.88 -51.60
CA SER A 30 -36.75 9.53 -51.09
C SER A 30 -36.85 9.71 -49.58
N ASN A 31 -37.91 10.41 -49.16
CA ASN A 31 -38.28 10.79 -47.80
C ASN A 31 -38.55 9.58 -46.87
N SER A 32 -38.18 9.67 -45.59
CA SER A 32 -39.15 9.49 -44.48
C SER A 32 -38.60 9.96 -43.11
N ALA A 33 -39.45 10.77 -42.45
CA ALA A 33 -39.60 11.00 -41.01
C ALA A 33 -38.39 11.34 -40.12
N LYS A 34 -38.33 12.63 -39.74
CA LYS A 34 -37.70 13.13 -38.51
C LYS A 34 -38.37 12.51 -37.27
N ILE A 35 -37.59 11.91 -36.38
CA ILE A 35 -37.91 11.83 -34.95
C ILE A 35 -36.80 12.59 -34.24
N ASN A 36 -37.09 13.84 -33.88
CA ASN A 36 -36.28 14.62 -32.96
C ASN A 36 -36.61 14.14 -31.55
N ASN A 37 -35.73 13.36 -30.94
CA ASN A 37 -35.66 13.27 -29.49
C ASN A 37 -34.39 14.00 -29.05
N GLU A 38 -34.54 15.29 -28.76
CA GLU A 38 -33.59 16.05 -27.96
C GLU A 38 -33.58 15.45 -26.55
N ILE A 39 -32.66 14.50 -26.32
CA ILE A 39 -32.40 13.96 -24.99
C ILE A 39 -31.59 15.02 -24.24
N ASN A 40 -32.29 15.72 -23.36
CA ASN A 40 -31.75 16.73 -22.47
C ASN A 40 -30.64 16.11 -21.60
N GLY A 41 -29.42 16.62 -21.75
CA GLY A 41 -28.25 16.16 -21.02
C GLY A 41 -28.32 16.58 -19.56
N ASN A 42 -28.46 15.61 -18.66
CA ASN A 42 -28.00 15.74 -17.28
C ASN A 42 -27.56 14.36 -16.76
N TRP A 43 -26.43 13.88 -17.29
CA TRP A 43 -25.80 12.65 -16.85
C TRP A 43 -25.11 12.90 -15.51
N ILE A 44 -25.72 12.47 -14.42
CA ILE A 44 -25.08 12.46 -13.10
C ILE A 44 -24.16 11.25 -13.07
N THR A 45 -22.88 11.46 -13.39
CA THR A 45 -21.80 10.57 -12.95
C THR A 45 -21.93 10.40 -11.44
N VAL A 46 -21.76 9.18 -10.91
CA VAL A 46 -21.75 8.91 -9.46
C VAL A 46 -21.02 10.06 -8.75
N PRO A 47 -21.69 10.83 -7.88
CA PRO A 47 -21.09 12.05 -7.38
C PRO A 47 -19.84 11.64 -6.62
N ALA A 48 -18.67 12.11 -7.04
CA ALA A 48 -17.38 11.77 -6.43
C ALA A 48 -17.38 11.93 -4.89
N GLY A 49 -18.32 12.71 -4.35
CA GLY A 49 -18.63 12.81 -2.93
C GLY A 49 -19.01 11.49 -2.23
N THR A 50 -19.77 10.58 -2.85
CA THR A 50 -20.22 9.34 -2.17
C THR A 50 -19.08 8.35 -1.96
N VAL A 51 -18.21 8.18 -2.96
CA VAL A 51 -16.99 7.34 -2.86
C VAL A 51 -15.99 7.96 -1.89
N GLN A 52 -15.83 9.29 -1.89
CA GLN A 52 -14.99 9.97 -0.92
C GLN A 52 -15.54 9.86 0.50
N GLU A 53 -16.86 9.95 0.68
CA GLU A 53 -17.53 9.80 1.97
C GLU A 53 -17.41 8.37 2.50
N ALA A 54 -17.61 7.36 1.65
CA ALA A 54 -17.33 5.95 1.94
C ALA A 54 -15.88 5.76 2.43
N ARG A 55 -14.91 6.34 1.71
CA ARG A 55 -13.49 6.32 2.12
C ARG A 55 -13.25 7.02 3.45
N LEU A 56 -13.92 8.14 3.73
CA LEU A 56 -13.81 8.83 5.02
C LEU A 56 -14.42 8.01 6.16
N LYS A 57 -15.58 7.36 5.94
CA LYS A 57 -16.22 6.46 6.90
C LYS A 57 -15.37 5.22 7.18
N ALA A 58 -14.83 4.59 6.14
CA ALA A 58 -13.94 3.44 6.26
C ALA A 58 -12.66 3.81 7.04
N LYS A 59 -12.04 4.95 6.74
CA LYS A 59 -10.91 5.49 7.50
C LYS A 59 -11.26 5.76 8.97
N ALA A 60 -12.46 6.25 9.25
CA ALA A 60 -12.93 6.45 10.62
C ALA A 60 -13.11 5.12 11.38
N LYS A 61 -13.72 4.11 10.73
CA LYS A 61 -13.86 2.76 11.31
C LYS A 61 -12.50 2.10 11.57
N ARG A 62 -11.51 2.25 10.68
CA ARG A 62 -10.14 1.79 10.92
C ARG A 62 -9.53 2.42 12.16
N ARG A 63 -9.67 3.74 12.33
CA ARG A 63 -9.17 4.43 13.53
C ARG A 63 -9.83 3.87 14.79
N LEU A 64 -11.13 3.57 14.74
CA LEU A 64 -11.83 2.95 15.87
C LEU A 64 -11.26 1.56 16.23
N ARG A 65 -11.01 0.71 15.23
CA ARG A 65 -10.39 -0.63 15.42
C ARG A 65 -8.95 -0.55 15.96
N LYS A 66 -8.17 0.44 15.52
CA LYS A 66 -6.80 0.68 16.04
C LYS A 66 -6.78 1.26 17.46
N ASN A 67 -7.82 2.00 17.85
CA ASN A 67 -7.91 2.60 19.17
C ASN A 67 -8.51 1.65 20.21
N SER A 68 -9.36 0.70 19.81
CA SER A 68 -9.93 -0.30 20.73
C SER A 68 -8.88 -1.26 21.30
N SER A 69 -7.71 -1.41 20.67
CA SER A 69 -6.59 -2.20 21.20
C SER A 69 -5.73 -1.47 22.24
N ARG A 70 -5.99 -0.18 22.50
CA ARG A 70 -5.27 0.62 23.51
C ARG A 70 -6.04 0.82 24.81
N ASP A 71 -7.32 0.43 24.85
CA ASP A 71 -8.21 0.66 26.00
C ASP A 71 -8.50 -0.61 26.83
N SER A 72 -7.88 -1.75 26.49
CA SER A 72 -7.96 -2.98 27.27
C SER A 72 -6.88 -3.10 28.36
N GLY A 73 -6.26 -1.98 28.77
CA GLY A 73 -5.13 -1.93 29.71
C GLY A 73 -5.38 -1.17 31.01
N ARG A 74 -6.63 -0.95 31.42
CA ARG A 74 -6.96 -0.36 32.73
C ARG A 74 -8.10 -1.11 33.41
N GLY A 75 -7.72 -2.05 34.27
CA GLY A 75 -8.61 -2.63 35.26
C GLY A 75 -8.21 -4.04 35.63
N ASP A 76 -7.31 -4.16 36.62
CA ASP A 76 -7.66 -4.84 37.87
C ASP A 76 -6.50 -4.67 38.87
N SER A 77 -6.73 -3.92 39.95
CA SER A 77 -5.85 -3.92 41.11
C SER A 77 -6.73 -3.79 42.34
N LEU A 78 -6.85 -4.93 43.01
CA LEU A 78 -7.53 -5.16 44.27
C LEU A 78 -6.81 -4.40 45.40
N SER A 79 -7.56 -3.63 46.18
CA SER A 79 -7.29 -3.26 47.58
C SER A 79 -8.58 -2.63 48.12
N ASP A 80 -9.36 -3.39 48.89
CA ASP A 80 -9.33 -3.51 50.35
C ASP A 80 -9.94 -2.28 51.07
N ASN A 81 -10.94 -2.56 51.90
CA ASN A 81 -11.75 -1.59 52.63
C ASN A 81 -11.01 -1.07 53.87
N GLY A 82 -11.07 0.23 54.14
CA GLY A 82 -10.59 0.78 55.41
C GLY A 82 -10.62 2.31 55.54
N ASP A 83 -11.81 2.85 55.80
CA ASP A 83 -12.16 3.99 56.67
C ASP A 83 -11.31 5.29 56.83
N THR A 84 -12.07 6.39 56.88
CA THR A 84 -11.92 7.63 57.68
C THR A 84 -11.10 8.87 57.23
N VAL A 85 -11.86 9.97 57.07
CA VAL A 85 -11.66 11.36 57.60
C VAL A 85 -10.98 12.45 56.74
N ARG A 86 -11.83 13.45 56.39
CA ARG A 86 -11.68 14.93 56.29
C ARG A 86 -10.48 15.56 55.55
N PHE A 87 -10.75 16.43 54.57
CA PHE A 87 -10.59 17.92 54.61
C PHE A 87 -10.51 18.55 53.20
N GLY A 88 -11.30 19.61 52.95
CA GLY A 88 -10.89 20.81 52.20
C GLY A 88 -10.94 20.82 50.65
N PRO A 89 -11.22 21.98 50.00
CA PRO A 89 -11.67 22.08 48.61
C PRO A 89 -10.53 22.17 47.57
N PRO A 90 -10.81 21.94 46.27
CA PRO A 90 -9.80 22.08 45.22
C PRO A 90 -9.49 23.55 44.89
N PRO A 91 -8.22 23.95 44.74
CA PRO A 91 -7.85 25.28 44.31
C PRO A 91 -7.93 25.45 42.78
N THR A 92 -8.39 26.63 42.42
CA THR A 92 -8.55 27.22 41.10
C THR A 92 -7.24 27.38 40.31
N SER A 93 -7.31 27.25 38.99
CA SER A 93 -6.31 27.79 38.03
C SER A 93 -7.00 28.55 36.88
N PRO A 94 -6.32 29.52 36.24
CA PRO A 94 -6.90 30.85 36.03
C PRO A 94 -7.42 31.14 34.61
N LYS A 95 -8.43 32.03 34.57
CA LYS A 95 -9.10 32.57 33.38
C LYS A 95 -8.15 33.38 32.48
N GLY A 96 -7.96 32.92 31.24
CA GLY A 96 -7.40 33.72 30.14
C GLY A 96 -8.41 34.76 29.64
N LYS A 97 -8.06 36.04 29.78
CA LYS A 97 -8.84 37.20 29.36
C LYS A 97 -8.84 37.34 27.83
N VAL A 98 -10.01 37.19 27.21
CA VAL A 98 -10.28 37.65 25.84
C VAL A 98 -10.49 39.17 25.89
N LEU A 99 -9.54 39.93 25.33
CA LEU A 99 -9.67 41.37 25.13
C LEU A 99 -10.44 41.61 23.82
N ASP A 100 -11.74 41.79 23.93
CA ASP A 100 -12.59 42.18 22.80
C ASP A 100 -12.56 43.73 22.65
N ARG A 101 -11.83 44.21 21.64
CA ARG A 101 -11.72 45.64 21.31
C ARG A 101 -12.98 46.11 20.59
N ARG A 102 -13.89 46.77 21.32
CA ARG A 102 -15.00 47.54 20.73
C ARG A 102 -14.46 48.76 19.97
N SER A 103 -14.74 48.85 18.67
CA SER A 103 -14.57 50.07 17.88
C SER A 103 -15.80 50.96 18.00
N ARG A 104 -15.60 52.18 18.51
CA ARG A 104 -16.51 53.32 18.38
C ARG A 104 -16.05 54.13 17.18
N GLN A 105 -16.92 54.30 16.18
CA GLN A 105 -17.19 55.56 15.47
C GLN A 105 -18.17 55.31 14.31
N GLY A 106 -19.44 55.63 14.53
CA GLY A 106 -20.04 56.81 13.90
C GLY A 106 -20.12 56.94 12.37
N LYS A 107 -20.09 55.85 11.60
CA LYS A 107 -20.70 55.74 10.25
C LYS A 107 -20.94 54.26 10.00
N GLY A 108 -22.20 53.88 9.78
CA GLY A 108 -22.60 52.48 9.63
C GLY A 108 -21.73 51.79 8.59
N ARG A 109 -20.98 50.76 9.01
CA ARG A 109 -20.39 49.82 8.07
C ARG A 109 -21.57 49.25 7.28
N GLY A 110 -21.56 49.44 5.97
CA GLY A 110 -22.52 48.86 5.02
C GLY A 110 -22.44 47.34 5.03
N LEU A 111 -22.84 46.75 6.14
CA LEU A 111 -23.08 45.33 6.33
C LEU A 111 -24.46 45.05 5.75
N PRO A 112 -24.60 44.05 4.86
CA PRO A 112 -25.92 43.54 4.48
C PRO A 112 -26.71 43.24 5.76
N LYS A 113 -27.99 43.64 5.82
CA LYS A 113 -28.86 43.36 6.96
C LYS A 113 -28.70 41.89 7.35
N LYS A 114 -28.39 41.62 8.62
CA LYS A 114 -28.29 40.27 9.18
C LYS A 114 -29.51 39.45 8.73
N GLY A 115 -29.25 38.34 8.05
CA GLY A 115 -30.28 37.51 7.40
C GLY A 115 -30.44 37.83 5.92
N GLY A 116 -29.33 37.91 5.17
CA GLY A 116 -29.33 38.15 3.73
C GLY A 116 -30.09 37.07 2.95
N ALA A 117 -31.40 37.25 2.86
CA ALA A 117 -32.32 36.55 1.99
C ALA A 117 -33.45 37.53 1.66
N GLY A 118 -33.73 37.72 0.37
CA GLY A 118 -34.93 38.45 -0.06
C GLY A 118 -34.73 39.91 -0.46
N GLY A 119 -33.66 40.23 -1.20
CA GLY A 119 -33.74 41.33 -2.17
C GLY A 119 -34.48 40.84 -3.42
N LYS A 120 -35.26 41.71 -4.08
CA LYS A 120 -35.94 41.40 -5.35
C LYS A 120 -34.94 40.79 -6.34
N GLY A 121 -35.14 39.51 -6.69
CA GLY A 121 -34.33 38.78 -7.67
C GLY A 121 -33.27 37.81 -7.12
N VAL A 122 -33.26 37.50 -5.82
CA VAL A 122 -32.32 36.50 -5.26
C VAL A 122 -33.07 35.33 -4.62
N TRP A 123 -32.65 34.10 -4.94
CA TRP A 123 -33.28 32.81 -4.61
C TRP A 123 -33.23 32.38 -3.12
N GLY A 124 -33.14 33.33 -2.18
CA GLY A 124 -33.07 33.01 -0.74
C GLY A 124 -31.77 32.33 -0.30
N THR A 125 -31.67 31.97 0.98
CA THR A 125 -30.50 31.32 1.59
C THR A 125 -30.43 29.82 1.23
N PRO A 126 -29.27 29.29 0.80
CA PRO A 126 -29.14 27.87 0.49
C PRO A 126 -29.45 27.00 1.72
N GLY A 127 -30.38 26.04 1.58
CA GLY A 127 -30.74 25.09 2.63
C GLY A 127 -31.94 25.47 3.49
N GLN A 128 -32.65 26.57 3.18
CA GLN A 128 -34.00 26.78 3.72
C GLN A 128 -34.99 25.88 2.98
N VAL A 129 -35.19 24.68 3.51
CA VAL A 129 -36.36 23.86 3.18
C VAL A 129 -37.53 24.49 3.93
N TYR A 130 -38.57 24.92 3.23
CA TYR A 130 -39.79 25.37 3.90
C TYR A 130 -40.32 24.19 4.72
N GLU A 131 -40.39 24.33 6.05
CA GLU A 131 -41.06 23.36 6.94
C GLU A 131 -42.58 23.35 6.77
N ASP A 132 -43.11 24.21 5.89
CA ASP A 132 -44.49 24.15 5.48
C ASP A 132 -44.68 22.94 4.58
N GLU A 133 -45.43 21.96 5.07
CA GLU A 133 -46.10 20.95 4.24
C GLU A 133 -46.75 21.67 3.06
N GLN A 134 -46.07 21.68 1.91
CA GLN A 134 -46.61 22.22 0.68
C GLN A 134 -47.81 21.34 0.34
N GLN A 135 -49.00 21.81 0.70
CA GLN A 135 -50.25 21.19 0.29
C GLN A 135 -50.19 21.09 -1.22
N VAL A 136 -50.08 19.87 -1.72
CA VAL A 136 -49.94 19.63 -3.15
C VAL A 136 -51.25 20.05 -3.80
N ASP A 137 -51.18 20.99 -4.74
CA ASP A 137 -52.37 21.51 -5.41
C ASP A 137 -52.89 20.44 -6.37
N VAL A 138 -53.89 19.68 -5.92
CA VAL A 138 -54.55 18.60 -6.68
C VAL A 138 -55.16 19.08 -8.00
N ARG A 139 -55.27 20.40 -8.22
CA ARG A 139 -55.79 20.99 -9.45
C ARG A 139 -54.70 21.50 -10.39
N ASP A 140 -53.42 21.33 -10.06
CA ASP A 140 -52.34 21.64 -11.00
C ASP A 140 -52.45 20.69 -12.21
N PRO A 141 -52.50 21.19 -13.46
CA PRO A 141 -52.51 20.35 -14.67
C PRO A 141 -51.33 19.39 -14.79
N ASN A 142 -50.26 19.61 -14.01
CA ASN A 142 -49.07 18.77 -13.92
C ASN A 142 -49.05 17.91 -12.65
N TYR A 143 -50.10 17.95 -11.82
CA TYR A 143 -50.28 17.08 -10.65
C TYR A 143 -50.68 15.68 -11.12
N ASP A 144 -49.90 14.70 -10.66
CA ASP A 144 -50.10 13.29 -10.97
C ASP A 144 -50.21 12.55 -9.62
N GLU A 145 -51.38 11.96 -9.34
CA GLU A 145 -51.68 11.26 -8.08
C GLU A 145 -50.73 10.06 -7.87
N ASP A 146 -50.12 9.55 -8.93
CA ASP A 146 -49.17 8.43 -8.89
C ASP A 146 -47.74 8.85 -8.48
N GLN A 147 -47.42 10.14 -8.37
CA GLN A 147 -46.09 10.62 -7.95
C GLN A 147 -45.83 10.48 -6.45
N GLU A 148 -46.86 10.50 -5.58
CA GLU A 148 -46.68 10.35 -4.13
C GLU A 148 -46.13 8.98 -3.71
N ASN A 149 -46.25 7.97 -4.59
CA ASN A 149 -45.80 6.61 -4.33
C ASN A 149 -44.53 6.22 -5.10
N CYS A 150 -43.88 7.18 -5.76
CA CYS A 150 -42.65 6.94 -6.52
C CYS A 150 -41.44 6.85 -5.58
N VAL A 151 -41.06 5.64 -5.18
CA VAL A 151 -39.75 5.38 -4.55
C VAL A 151 -38.67 5.55 -5.62
N TYR A 152 -37.98 6.68 -5.61
CA TYR A 152 -36.79 6.87 -6.44
C TYR A 152 -35.65 5.99 -5.92
N GLU A 153 -35.54 4.78 -6.46
CA GLU A 153 -34.35 3.96 -6.28
C GLU A 153 -33.20 4.63 -7.06
N THR A 154 -32.18 5.11 -6.35
CA THR A 154 -30.97 5.64 -7.00
C THR A 154 -30.26 4.49 -7.70
N VAL A 155 -30.52 4.32 -9.00
CA VAL A 155 -29.84 3.34 -9.83
C VAL A 155 -28.39 3.80 -10.01
N VAL A 156 -27.49 3.25 -9.19
CA VAL A 156 -26.05 3.44 -9.36
C VAL A 156 -25.63 2.64 -10.59
N LEU A 157 -25.38 3.34 -11.70
CA LEU A 157 -24.88 2.73 -12.93
C LEU A 157 -23.58 1.97 -12.67
N PRO A 158 -23.33 0.86 -13.39
CA PRO A 158 -22.05 0.18 -13.36
C PRO A 158 -20.92 1.17 -13.65
N LEU A 159 -19.82 1.04 -12.91
CA LEU A 159 -18.62 1.81 -13.19
C LEU A 159 -18.11 1.51 -14.60
N ASP A 160 -17.73 2.55 -15.33
CA ASP A 160 -16.99 2.45 -16.58
C ASP A 160 -15.52 2.05 -16.32
N GLU A 161 -14.80 1.54 -17.32
CA GLU A 161 -13.44 1.00 -17.15
C GLU A 161 -12.46 2.04 -16.60
N ASP A 162 -12.48 3.25 -17.14
CA ASP A 162 -11.66 4.37 -16.68
C ASP A 162 -12.04 4.80 -15.25
N ALA A 163 -13.34 4.79 -14.95
CA ALA A 163 -13.84 5.15 -13.62
C ALA A 163 -13.47 4.10 -12.57
N PHE A 164 -13.45 2.82 -12.97
CA PHE A 164 -13.01 1.70 -12.14
C PHE A 164 -11.53 1.87 -11.75
N VAL A 165 -10.63 2.04 -12.72
CA VAL A 165 -9.19 2.18 -12.43
C VAL A 165 -8.94 3.39 -11.54
N ARG A 166 -9.57 4.53 -11.81
CA ARG A 166 -9.44 5.75 -11.00
C ARG A 166 -9.97 5.60 -9.58
N THR A 167 -10.95 4.73 -9.37
CA THR A 167 -11.57 4.51 -8.06
C THR A 167 -10.84 3.44 -7.24
N VAL A 168 -10.48 2.32 -7.86
CA VAL A 168 -9.90 1.16 -7.16
C VAL A 168 -8.40 1.31 -6.93
N THR A 169 -7.65 1.92 -7.87
CA THR A 169 -6.21 2.17 -7.71
C THR A 169 -5.86 2.86 -6.38
N PRO A 170 -6.50 3.98 -5.99
CA PRO A 170 -6.17 4.62 -4.72
C PRO A 170 -6.59 3.80 -3.49
N ILE A 171 -7.60 2.91 -3.59
CA ILE A 171 -7.98 2.01 -2.50
C ILE A 171 -6.88 0.97 -2.26
N VAL A 172 -6.37 0.36 -3.34
CA VAL A 172 -5.26 -0.61 -3.27
C VAL A 172 -3.97 0.05 -2.80
N LYS A 173 -3.65 1.26 -3.29
CA LYS A 173 -2.47 2.01 -2.85
C LYS A 173 -2.56 2.42 -1.38
N GLU A 174 -3.73 2.86 -0.90
CA GLU A 174 -3.91 3.11 0.53
C GLU A 174 -3.70 1.82 1.34
N TYR A 175 -4.24 0.70 0.88
CA TYR A 175 -4.04 -0.59 1.52
C TYR A 175 -2.57 -0.99 1.69
N PHE A 176 -1.70 -0.70 0.71
CA PHE A 176 -0.26 -0.97 0.86
C PHE A 176 0.38 -0.21 2.01
N GLU A 177 -0.14 0.97 2.36
CA GLU A 177 0.37 1.77 3.48
C GLU A 177 -0.12 1.27 4.85
N HIS A 178 -1.40 0.88 4.97
CA HIS A 178 -2.01 0.55 6.27
C HIS A 178 -2.25 -0.93 6.53
N GLY A 179 -2.22 -1.79 5.51
CA GLY A 179 -2.36 -3.25 5.63
C GLY A 179 -3.72 -3.77 6.09
N ASP A 180 -4.77 -2.96 6.07
CA ASP A 180 -6.11 -3.34 6.56
C ASP A 180 -7.00 -3.87 5.42
N ALA A 181 -7.09 -5.20 5.31
CA ALA A 181 -7.88 -5.85 4.26
C ALA A 181 -9.40 -5.75 4.48
N TYR A 182 -9.85 -5.52 5.73
CA TYR A 182 -11.26 -5.35 6.03
C TYR A 182 -11.78 -4.01 5.51
N GLU A 183 -10.97 -2.96 5.61
CA GLU A 183 -11.30 -1.64 5.05
C GLU A 183 -11.51 -1.73 3.53
N VAL A 184 -10.63 -2.44 2.83
CA VAL A 184 -10.75 -2.66 1.38
C VAL A 184 -12.01 -3.45 1.07
N ALA A 185 -12.33 -4.49 1.83
CA ALA A 185 -13.52 -5.29 1.63
C ALA A 185 -14.82 -4.46 1.79
N GLU A 186 -14.90 -3.60 2.82
CA GLU A 186 -16.04 -2.69 3.01
C GLU A 186 -16.17 -1.72 1.83
N LEU A 187 -15.06 -1.07 1.44
CA LEU A 187 -15.07 -0.12 0.33
C LEU A 187 -15.47 -0.76 -1.00
N LEU A 188 -14.97 -1.96 -1.30
CA LEU A 188 -15.34 -2.66 -2.53
C LEU A 188 -16.80 -3.17 -2.49
N SER A 189 -17.33 -3.51 -1.31
CA SER A 189 -18.74 -3.92 -1.17
C SER A 189 -19.74 -2.77 -1.37
N GLU A 190 -19.33 -1.54 -1.06
CA GLU A 190 -20.14 -0.33 -1.29
C GLU A 190 -20.10 0.11 -2.76
N LEU A 191 -19.12 -0.36 -3.55
CA LEU A 191 -19.01 -0.06 -4.97
C LEU A 191 -19.84 -1.04 -5.81
N ASN A 192 -20.67 -0.52 -6.72
CA ASN A 192 -21.40 -1.35 -7.68
C ASN A 192 -20.49 -1.77 -8.85
N LEU A 193 -19.63 -2.77 -8.62
CA LEU A 193 -18.63 -3.23 -9.58
C LEU A 193 -19.19 -4.11 -10.71
N GLY A 194 -20.43 -4.60 -10.61
CA GLY A 194 -21.06 -5.39 -11.66
C GLY A 194 -20.20 -6.58 -12.14
N THR A 195 -19.89 -6.59 -13.44
CA THR A 195 -19.04 -7.60 -14.11
C THR A 195 -17.53 -7.38 -13.91
N MET A 196 -17.12 -6.19 -13.46
CA MET A 196 -15.71 -5.80 -13.27
C MET A 196 -15.10 -6.30 -11.97
N ARG A 197 -15.81 -7.13 -11.20
CA ARG A 197 -15.29 -7.74 -9.96
C ARG A 197 -14.01 -8.55 -10.22
N SER A 198 -13.95 -9.23 -11.36
CA SER A 198 -12.76 -9.98 -11.81
C SER A 198 -11.56 -9.10 -12.14
N ASP A 199 -11.74 -7.79 -12.33
CA ASP A 199 -10.64 -6.87 -12.65
C ASP A 199 -9.95 -6.34 -11.40
N VAL A 200 -10.57 -6.51 -10.21
CA VAL A 200 -9.96 -6.07 -8.94
C VAL A 200 -8.68 -6.87 -8.64
N PRO A 201 -8.66 -8.22 -8.69
CA PRO A 201 -7.42 -8.97 -8.50
C PRO A 201 -6.37 -8.67 -9.58
N LEU A 202 -6.80 -8.49 -10.83
CA LEU A 202 -5.92 -8.15 -11.95
C LEU A 202 -5.19 -6.83 -11.66
N LEU A 203 -5.94 -5.76 -11.38
CA LEU A 203 -5.39 -4.45 -11.06
C LEU A 203 -4.49 -4.50 -9.82
N ALA A 204 -4.90 -5.21 -8.76
CA ALA A 204 -4.12 -5.31 -7.54
C ALA A 204 -2.77 -6.01 -7.77
N VAL A 205 -2.75 -7.10 -8.56
CA VAL A 205 -1.52 -7.82 -8.90
C VAL A 205 -0.61 -6.97 -9.79
N SER A 206 -1.15 -6.29 -10.81
CA SER A 206 -0.37 -5.40 -11.69
C SER A 206 0.29 -4.28 -10.89
N LEU A 207 -0.45 -3.60 -10.01
CA LEU A 207 0.11 -2.57 -9.11
C LEU A 207 1.18 -3.10 -8.16
N ALA A 208 1.06 -4.35 -7.72
CA ALA A 208 2.03 -4.97 -6.81
C ALA A 208 3.32 -5.40 -7.52
N MET A 209 3.23 -5.76 -8.80
CA MET A 209 4.39 -6.19 -9.61
C MET A 209 5.36 -5.05 -9.89
N GLU A 210 4.85 -3.83 -10.05
CA GLU A 210 5.65 -2.62 -10.21
C GLU A 210 6.22 -2.08 -8.88
N ALA A 211 5.85 -2.69 -7.76
CA ALA A 211 6.17 -2.19 -6.43
C ALA A 211 7.15 -3.09 -5.67
N LYS A 212 7.13 -3.00 -4.34
CA LYS A 212 8.07 -3.68 -3.44
C LYS A 212 7.65 -5.12 -3.12
N ALA A 213 8.55 -5.90 -2.52
CA ALA A 213 8.26 -7.28 -2.13
C ALA A 213 7.18 -7.36 -1.06
N SER A 214 7.20 -6.42 -0.11
CA SER A 214 6.14 -6.28 0.91
C SER A 214 4.75 -6.03 0.31
N HIS A 215 4.64 -5.29 -0.80
CA HIS A 215 3.36 -5.04 -1.46
C HIS A 215 2.81 -6.29 -2.16
N ARG A 216 3.70 -7.14 -2.71
CA ARG A 216 3.33 -8.44 -3.30
C ARG A 216 2.80 -9.41 -2.24
N GLU A 217 3.40 -9.39 -1.06
CA GLU A 217 2.89 -10.11 0.11
C GLU A 217 1.50 -9.59 0.54
N LEU A 218 1.35 -8.28 0.71
CA LEU A 218 0.09 -7.66 1.08
C LEU A 218 -1.01 -7.99 0.06
N THR A 219 -0.69 -7.95 -1.23
CA THR A 219 -1.63 -8.32 -2.30
C THR A 219 -2.08 -9.77 -2.18
N SER A 220 -1.16 -10.70 -1.95
CA SER A 220 -1.52 -12.12 -1.76
C SER A 220 -2.48 -12.30 -0.58
N ARG A 221 -2.21 -11.61 0.54
CA ARG A 221 -3.09 -11.62 1.73
C ARG A 221 -4.44 -10.95 1.46
N LEU A 222 -4.45 -9.87 0.68
CA LEU A 222 -5.67 -9.19 0.26
C LEU A 222 -6.56 -10.11 -0.58
N LEU A 223 -6.01 -10.78 -1.59
CA LEU A 223 -6.77 -11.69 -2.44
C LEU A 223 -7.39 -12.84 -1.64
N SER A 224 -6.62 -13.44 -0.72
CA SER A 224 -7.12 -14.45 0.21
C SER A 224 -8.28 -13.92 1.08
N HIS A 225 -8.21 -12.67 1.51
CA HIS A 225 -9.24 -12.05 2.34
C HIS A 225 -10.50 -11.64 1.58
N LEU A 226 -10.35 -11.17 0.34
CA LEU A 226 -11.47 -10.74 -0.51
C LEU A 226 -12.24 -11.94 -1.06
N CYS A 227 -11.55 -13.05 -1.34
CA CYS A 227 -12.16 -14.30 -1.80
C CYS A 227 -13.08 -14.88 -0.70
N GLY A 228 -14.33 -15.16 -1.07
CA GLY A 228 -15.38 -15.64 -0.18
C GLY A 228 -16.16 -14.53 0.55
N ARG A 229 -15.74 -13.27 0.46
CA ARG A 229 -16.46 -12.12 1.05
C ARG A 229 -17.01 -11.17 0.00
N VAL A 230 -16.13 -10.67 -0.85
CA VAL A 230 -16.44 -9.70 -1.91
C VAL A 230 -16.34 -10.34 -3.28
N LEU A 231 -15.39 -11.27 -3.44
CA LEU A 231 -15.12 -11.97 -4.68
C LEU A 231 -15.43 -13.45 -4.54
N THR A 232 -15.96 -14.04 -5.60
CA THR A 232 -16.14 -15.48 -5.75
C THR A 232 -14.86 -16.14 -6.28
N HIS A 233 -14.73 -17.45 -6.06
CA HIS A 233 -13.59 -18.21 -6.61
C HIS A 233 -13.51 -18.11 -8.13
N SER A 234 -14.66 -18.13 -8.82
CA SER A 234 -14.72 -18.02 -10.29
C SER A 234 -14.24 -16.65 -10.80
N GLU A 235 -14.53 -15.56 -10.07
CA GLU A 235 -14.05 -14.22 -10.43
C GLU A 235 -12.54 -14.08 -10.22
N VAL A 236 -12.00 -14.66 -9.15
CA VAL A 236 -10.54 -14.72 -8.93
C VAL A 236 -9.88 -15.55 -10.03
N GLU A 237 -10.45 -16.71 -10.38
CA GLU A 237 -9.96 -17.55 -11.46
C GLU A 237 -9.94 -16.79 -12.80
N ALA A 238 -11.04 -16.11 -13.14
CA ALA A 238 -11.14 -15.26 -14.32
C ALA A 238 -10.08 -14.15 -14.35
N ALA A 239 -9.77 -13.55 -13.20
CA ALA A 239 -8.72 -12.54 -13.09
C ALA A 239 -7.34 -13.10 -13.43
N PHE A 240 -7.01 -14.31 -12.94
CA PHE A 240 -5.73 -14.96 -13.26
C PHE A 240 -5.66 -15.43 -14.71
N HIS A 241 -6.79 -15.82 -15.32
CA HIS A 241 -6.87 -16.08 -16.76
C HIS A 241 -6.54 -14.81 -17.56
N LYS A 242 -7.13 -13.65 -17.21
CA LYS A 242 -6.82 -12.35 -17.83
C LYS A 242 -5.35 -11.94 -17.62
N LEU A 243 -4.82 -12.10 -16.41
CA LEU A 243 -3.43 -11.78 -16.07
C LEU A 243 -2.43 -12.57 -16.93
N LEU A 244 -2.73 -13.82 -17.25
CA LEU A 244 -1.90 -14.66 -18.12
C LEU A 244 -2.00 -14.27 -19.61
N GLN A 245 -3.12 -13.68 -20.03
CA GLN A 245 -3.33 -13.14 -21.38
C GLN A 245 -2.58 -11.81 -21.57
N GLU A 246 -2.62 -10.92 -20.56
CA GLU A 246 -1.94 -9.61 -20.56
C GLU A 246 -0.44 -9.70 -20.26
N LEU A 247 0.06 -10.89 -19.90
CA LEU A 247 1.45 -11.09 -19.54
C LEU A 247 2.48 -10.60 -20.59
N PRO A 248 2.27 -10.73 -21.92
CA PRO A 248 3.18 -10.16 -22.91
C PRO A 248 3.32 -8.64 -22.80
N ASP A 249 2.25 -7.94 -22.44
CA ASP A 249 2.23 -6.48 -22.30
C ASP A 249 2.83 -6.08 -20.94
N LEU A 250 2.49 -6.80 -19.86
CA LEU A 250 3.06 -6.58 -18.52
C LEU A 250 4.59 -6.76 -18.47
N VAL A 251 5.15 -7.59 -19.35
CA VAL A 251 6.61 -7.77 -19.48
C VAL A 251 7.31 -6.50 -19.95
N LEU A 252 6.62 -5.64 -20.71
CA LEU A 252 7.18 -4.39 -21.22
C LEU A 252 7.53 -3.44 -20.08
N ASP A 253 6.67 -3.36 -19.05
CA ASP A 253 6.90 -2.54 -17.87
C ASP A 253 7.70 -3.27 -16.80
N THR A 254 7.45 -4.58 -16.63
CA THR A 254 8.11 -5.40 -15.62
C THR A 254 8.74 -6.65 -16.25
N PRO A 255 10.05 -6.64 -16.57
CA PRO A 255 10.69 -7.77 -17.27
C PRO A 255 10.67 -9.09 -16.48
N THR A 256 10.51 -9.02 -15.16
CA THR A 256 10.38 -10.21 -14.30
C THR A 256 8.93 -10.68 -14.09
N ALA A 257 7.96 -10.07 -14.79
CA ALA A 257 6.53 -10.35 -14.67
C ALA A 257 6.17 -11.83 -14.72
N PRO A 258 6.69 -12.65 -15.65
CA PRO A 258 6.31 -14.07 -15.72
C PRO A 258 6.68 -14.82 -14.44
N ARG A 259 7.84 -14.51 -13.86
CA ARG A 259 8.28 -15.10 -12.60
C ARG A 259 7.37 -14.68 -11.44
N LEU A 260 7.01 -13.40 -11.37
CA LEU A 260 6.14 -12.85 -10.32
C LEU A 260 4.71 -13.42 -10.42
N VAL A 261 4.13 -13.45 -11.62
CA VAL A 261 2.80 -14.04 -11.84
C VAL A 261 2.79 -15.52 -11.47
N GLY A 262 3.83 -16.29 -11.84
CA GLY A 262 3.97 -17.68 -11.41
C GLY A 262 4.02 -17.84 -9.88
N GLN A 263 4.66 -16.91 -9.18
CA GLN A 263 4.66 -16.86 -7.71
C GLN A 263 3.28 -16.55 -7.13
N PHE A 264 2.56 -15.58 -7.70
CA PHE A 264 1.17 -15.27 -7.32
C PHE A 264 0.25 -16.46 -7.54
N ILE A 265 0.37 -17.18 -8.66
CA ILE A 265 -0.43 -18.40 -8.92
C ILE A 265 -0.14 -19.47 -7.88
N ALA A 266 1.14 -19.75 -7.60
CA ALA A 266 1.51 -20.73 -6.57
C ALA A 266 0.96 -20.36 -5.19
N ARG A 267 0.99 -19.06 -4.84
CA ARG A 267 0.44 -18.55 -3.58
C ARG A 267 -1.08 -18.65 -3.55
N ALA A 268 -1.75 -18.27 -4.62
CA ALA A 268 -3.20 -18.33 -4.76
C ALA A 268 -3.75 -19.77 -4.67
N VAL A 269 -3.05 -20.74 -5.26
CA VAL A 269 -3.37 -22.16 -5.09
C VAL A 269 -3.11 -22.63 -3.64
N ALA A 270 -2.06 -22.14 -3.00
CA ALA A 270 -1.75 -22.47 -1.61
C ALA A 270 -2.78 -21.92 -0.61
N ASP A 271 -3.33 -20.74 -0.90
CA ASP A 271 -4.35 -20.04 -0.11
C ASP A 271 -5.78 -20.51 -0.45
N HIS A 272 -5.92 -21.53 -1.30
CA HIS A 272 -7.20 -22.09 -1.75
C HIS A 272 -8.14 -21.10 -2.44
N ILE A 273 -7.61 -20.00 -2.99
CA ILE A 273 -8.39 -19.07 -3.81
C ILE A 273 -8.46 -19.50 -5.28
N LEU A 274 -7.44 -20.23 -5.75
CA LEU A 274 -7.42 -20.90 -7.05
C LEU A 274 -7.52 -22.42 -6.91
N PRO A 275 -8.10 -23.12 -7.90
CA PRO A 275 -8.19 -24.58 -7.88
C PRO A 275 -6.81 -25.22 -8.06
N THR A 276 -6.61 -26.39 -7.43
CA THR A 276 -5.30 -27.08 -7.41
C THR A 276 -4.84 -27.57 -8.79
N ASN A 277 -5.79 -27.81 -9.70
CA ASN A 277 -5.55 -28.20 -11.08
C ASN A 277 -5.47 -27.00 -12.04
N PHE A 278 -5.46 -25.76 -11.55
CA PHE A 278 -5.41 -24.56 -12.38
C PHE A 278 -4.26 -24.63 -13.40
N VAL A 279 -3.04 -24.94 -12.94
CA VAL A 279 -1.85 -25.04 -13.79
C VAL A 279 -1.95 -26.20 -14.80
N GLU A 280 -2.59 -27.31 -14.41
CA GLU A 280 -2.76 -28.48 -15.29
C GLU A 280 -3.74 -28.20 -16.43
N GLY A 281 -4.75 -27.35 -16.19
CA GLY A 281 -5.74 -26.95 -17.19
C GLY A 281 -5.16 -26.22 -18.42
N TYR A 282 -3.96 -25.67 -18.27
CA TYR A 282 -3.23 -24.96 -19.34
C TYR A 282 -2.24 -25.83 -20.11
N LYS A 283 -2.00 -27.07 -19.67
CA LYS A 283 -1.01 -27.95 -20.29
C LYS A 283 -1.39 -28.25 -21.73
N GLY A 284 -0.52 -27.91 -22.68
CA GLY A 284 -0.73 -28.14 -24.11
C GLY A 284 -1.67 -27.13 -24.80
N ARG A 285 -2.05 -26.03 -24.13
CA ARG A 285 -2.93 -24.97 -24.67
C ARG A 285 -2.27 -23.59 -24.74
N VAL A 286 -1.00 -23.48 -24.36
CA VAL A 286 -0.31 -22.19 -24.21
C VAL A 286 0.74 -22.04 -25.30
N ASP A 287 0.54 -21.06 -26.18
CA ASP A 287 1.46 -20.72 -27.27
C ASP A 287 2.49 -19.66 -26.85
N CYS A 288 2.15 -18.80 -25.90
CA CYS A 288 3.03 -17.74 -25.40
C CYS A 288 4.15 -18.27 -24.49
N GLY A 289 5.41 -17.90 -24.80
CA GLY A 289 6.58 -18.28 -24.00
C GLY A 289 6.56 -17.70 -22.59
N HIS A 290 6.09 -16.46 -22.41
CA HIS A 290 5.99 -15.81 -21.11
C HIS A 290 4.96 -16.52 -20.21
N THR A 291 3.78 -16.81 -20.75
CA THR A 291 2.70 -17.52 -20.04
C THR A 291 3.16 -18.91 -19.60
N ARG A 292 3.89 -19.62 -20.49
CA ARG A 292 4.48 -20.92 -20.16
C ARG A 292 5.49 -20.81 -19.01
N ALA A 293 6.39 -19.82 -19.06
CA ALA A 293 7.36 -19.60 -17.99
C ALA A 293 6.70 -19.30 -16.63
N ALA A 294 5.60 -18.55 -16.61
CA ALA A 294 4.83 -18.29 -15.39
C ALA A 294 4.21 -19.57 -14.82
N LEU A 295 3.58 -20.39 -15.67
CA LEU A 295 2.97 -21.66 -15.28
C LEU A 295 4.02 -22.68 -14.82
N ASP A 296 5.15 -22.79 -15.50
CA ASP A 296 6.26 -23.65 -15.10
C ASP A 296 6.81 -23.24 -13.73
N ARG A 297 6.95 -21.93 -13.49
CA ARG A 297 7.37 -21.40 -12.19
C ARG A 297 6.38 -21.79 -11.09
N ALA A 298 5.08 -21.65 -11.35
CA ALA A 298 4.03 -22.05 -10.41
C ALA A 298 4.07 -23.56 -10.14
N ALA A 299 4.22 -24.38 -11.18
CA ALA A 299 4.30 -25.84 -11.06
C ALA A 299 5.47 -26.28 -10.18
N VAL A 300 6.67 -25.70 -10.37
CA VAL A 300 7.85 -25.99 -9.56
C VAL A 300 7.63 -25.64 -8.09
N LEU A 301 7.08 -24.46 -7.81
CA LEU A 301 6.80 -24.02 -6.43
C LEU A 301 5.78 -24.91 -5.73
N LEU A 302 4.70 -25.30 -6.42
CA LEU A 302 3.69 -26.20 -5.88
C LEU A 302 4.20 -27.63 -5.67
N LYS A 303 5.15 -28.07 -6.51
CA LYS A 303 5.85 -29.35 -6.33
C LYS A 303 6.77 -29.31 -5.10
N MET A 304 7.61 -28.27 -4.97
CA MET A 304 8.49 -28.06 -3.82
C MET A 304 7.71 -27.96 -2.49
N ARG A 305 6.54 -27.34 -2.50
CA ARG A 305 5.65 -27.32 -1.32
C ARG A 305 5.23 -28.73 -0.89
N ARG A 306 4.81 -29.57 -1.84
CA ARG A 306 4.36 -30.94 -1.56
C ARG A 306 5.51 -31.85 -1.10
N GLU A 307 6.68 -31.70 -1.70
CA GLU A 307 7.81 -32.61 -1.49
C GLU A 307 8.72 -32.18 -0.33
N THR A 308 9.00 -30.88 -0.22
CA THR A 308 9.97 -30.33 0.76
C THR A 308 9.28 -29.62 1.92
N GLY A 309 7.95 -29.47 1.89
CA GLY A 309 7.22 -28.71 2.92
C GLY A 309 7.49 -27.21 2.89
N LEU A 310 7.92 -26.67 1.73
CA LEU A 310 8.22 -25.25 1.57
C LEU A 310 7.03 -24.38 2.00
N ARG A 311 7.27 -23.47 2.96
CA ARG A 311 6.27 -22.49 3.39
C ARG A 311 6.12 -21.40 2.33
N ILE A 312 5.14 -21.57 1.44
CA ILE A 312 4.78 -20.58 0.41
C ILE A 312 4.38 -19.23 1.04
N ASP A 313 4.03 -19.19 2.32
CA ASP A 313 3.73 -17.95 3.07
C ASP A 313 4.89 -16.93 3.06
N ASN A 314 6.13 -17.38 2.88
CA ASN A 314 7.31 -16.51 2.88
C ASN A 314 7.86 -16.23 1.47
N LEU A 315 7.09 -16.54 0.41
CA LEU A 315 7.57 -16.49 -0.97
C LEU A 315 8.04 -15.09 -1.42
N TRP A 316 7.43 -14.05 -0.85
CA TRP A 316 7.72 -12.65 -1.16
C TRP A 316 8.77 -12.03 -0.24
N GLY A 317 9.27 -12.78 0.75
CA GLY A 317 10.22 -12.28 1.74
C GLY A 317 9.58 -11.94 3.10
N LEU A 318 10.46 -11.77 4.07
CA LEU A 318 10.11 -11.53 5.48
C LEU A 318 10.22 -10.04 5.87
N GLY A 319 10.48 -9.17 4.90
CA GLY A 319 10.58 -7.72 5.08
C GLY A 319 9.23 -6.98 5.16
N GLY A 320 9.33 -5.68 5.40
CA GLY A 320 8.22 -4.72 5.40
C GLY A 320 7.85 -4.20 6.79
N GLY A 321 7.48 -2.91 6.87
CA GLY A 321 7.11 -2.24 8.13
C GLY A 321 5.83 -2.74 8.80
N GLN A 322 5.06 -3.62 8.14
CA GLN A 322 3.86 -4.26 8.72
C GLN A 322 4.20 -5.55 9.49
N ARG A 323 5.45 -6.00 9.47
CA ARG A 323 5.90 -7.19 10.21
C ARG A 323 6.10 -6.85 11.69
N PRO A 324 5.85 -7.79 12.61
CA PRO A 324 6.12 -7.57 14.03
C PRO A 324 7.62 -7.38 14.26
N VAL A 325 7.99 -6.45 15.15
CA VAL A 325 9.38 -6.08 15.44
C VAL A 325 10.25 -7.29 15.80
N ASN A 326 9.69 -8.24 16.57
CA ASN A 326 10.40 -9.47 16.96
C ASN A 326 10.79 -10.35 15.77
N GLN A 327 10.05 -10.31 14.66
CA GLN A 327 10.45 -11.01 13.43
C GLN A 327 11.58 -10.24 12.73
N LEU A 328 11.47 -8.92 12.61
CA LEU A 328 12.54 -8.10 12.01
C LEU A 328 13.87 -8.24 12.75
N ILE A 329 13.85 -8.30 14.09
CA ILE A 329 15.05 -8.55 14.89
C ILE A 329 15.67 -9.92 14.56
N LYS A 330 14.84 -10.96 14.37
CA LYS A 330 15.32 -12.29 13.99
C LYS A 330 15.97 -12.29 12.61
N GLU A 331 15.37 -11.61 11.64
CA GLU A 331 15.94 -11.50 10.29
C GLU A 331 17.26 -10.72 10.30
N VAL A 332 17.35 -9.62 11.04
CA VAL A 332 18.61 -8.88 11.24
C VAL A 332 19.69 -9.78 11.85
N ASN A 333 19.33 -10.56 12.87
CA ASN A 333 20.25 -11.51 13.50
C ASN A 333 20.72 -12.61 12.56
N LEU A 334 19.81 -13.16 11.74
CA LEU A 334 20.14 -14.17 10.73
C LEU A 334 21.08 -13.61 9.67
N LEU A 335 20.78 -12.42 9.14
CA LEU A 335 21.60 -11.70 8.18
C LEU A 335 23.04 -11.51 8.70
N LEU A 336 23.18 -10.97 9.91
CA LEU A 336 24.50 -10.73 10.50
C LEU A 336 25.29 -12.03 10.70
N LYS A 337 24.63 -13.10 11.17
CA LYS A 337 25.26 -14.41 11.34
C LYS A 337 25.68 -15.01 10.01
N GLU A 338 24.83 -14.91 8.98
CA GLU A 338 25.16 -15.35 7.63
C GLU A 338 26.36 -14.58 7.07
N TYR A 339 26.39 -13.26 7.25
CA TYR A 339 27.52 -12.44 6.83
C TYR A 339 28.83 -12.81 7.51
N VAL A 340 28.83 -13.06 8.83
CA VAL A 340 30.05 -13.45 9.55
C VAL A 340 30.61 -14.77 9.02
N LEU A 341 29.73 -15.67 8.54
CA LEU A 341 30.11 -16.94 7.93
C LEU A 341 30.53 -16.82 6.46
N SER A 342 29.84 -16.01 5.66
CA SER A 342 30.06 -15.88 4.21
C SER A 342 31.12 -14.84 3.84
N GLY A 343 31.18 -13.74 4.59
CA GLY A 343 31.97 -12.55 4.29
C GLY A 343 31.48 -11.73 3.10
N ASP A 344 30.30 -12.02 2.57
CA ASP A 344 29.74 -11.36 1.40
C ASP A 344 29.01 -10.07 1.80
N VAL A 345 29.66 -8.93 1.55
CA VAL A 345 29.12 -7.60 1.85
C VAL A 345 27.96 -7.25 0.90
N ALA A 346 28.03 -7.68 -0.36
CA ALA A 346 27.02 -7.35 -1.36
C ALA A 346 25.70 -8.07 -1.06
N GLU A 347 25.78 -9.33 -0.63
CA GLU A 347 24.60 -10.09 -0.19
C GLU A 347 24.01 -9.49 1.07
N ALA A 348 24.82 -9.16 2.08
CA ALA A 348 24.35 -8.53 3.31
C ALA A 348 23.65 -7.17 3.06
N GLU A 349 24.20 -6.37 2.13
CA GLU A 349 23.56 -5.12 1.68
C GLU A 349 22.21 -5.39 0.98
N CYS A 350 22.15 -6.43 0.14
CA CYS A 350 20.92 -6.84 -0.55
C CYS A 350 19.85 -7.26 0.47
N CYS A 351 20.17 -8.17 1.38
CA CYS A 351 19.28 -8.62 2.45
C CYS A 351 18.77 -7.45 3.30
N LEU A 352 19.65 -6.50 3.67
CA LEU A 352 19.25 -5.34 4.47
C LEU A 352 18.25 -4.44 3.72
N ARG A 353 18.43 -4.26 2.41
CA ARG A 353 17.46 -3.52 1.57
C ARG A 353 16.14 -4.26 1.44
N GLU A 354 16.16 -5.59 1.31
CA GLU A 354 14.97 -6.43 1.20
C GLU A 354 14.12 -6.46 2.49
N LEU A 355 14.70 -6.10 3.64
CA LEU A 355 13.91 -5.89 4.87
C LEU A 355 12.96 -4.69 4.76
N GLU A 356 13.23 -3.72 3.87
CA GLU A 356 12.36 -2.57 3.58
C GLU A 356 12.00 -1.71 4.81
N VAL A 357 12.88 -1.65 5.81
CA VAL A 357 12.66 -0.90 7.08
C VAL A 357 13.80 0.08 7.38
N PRO A 358 13.98 1.16 6.58
CA PRO A 358 15.12 2.07 6.69
C PRO A 358 15.21 2.79 8.05
N HIS A 359 14.08 3.06 8.70
CA HIS A 359 14.04 3.68 10.03
C HIS A 359 14.31 2.70 11.18
N PHE A 360 14.53 1.42 10.87
CA PHE A 360 14.88 0.36 11.82
C PHE A 360 16.33 -0.11 11.63
N HIS A 361 17.11 0.52 10.74
CA HIS A 361 18.52 0.17 10.52
C HIS A 361 19.40 0.40 11.77
N HIS A 362 18.98 1.25 12.71
CA HIS A 362 19.63 1.36 14.01
C HIS A 362 19.59 0.04 14.81
N GLN A 363 18.63 -0.85 14.56
CA GLN A 363 18.64 -2.20 15.14
C GLN A 363 19.74 -3.05 14.54
N PHE A 364 19.93 -2.99 13.22
CA PHE A 364 21.02 -3.69 12.55
C PHE A 364 22.38 -3.29 13.11
N VAL A 365 22.61 -2.00 13.30
CA VAL A 365 23.86 -1.48 13.89
C VAL A 365 24.01 -1.92 15.35
N TYR A 366 22.95 -1.82 16.16
CA TYR A 366 22.94 -2.28 17.55
C TYR A 366 23.33 -3.77 17.66
N GLU A 367 22.64 -4.64 16.92
CA GLU A 367 22.89 -6.09 16.94
C GLU A 367 24.28 -6.45 16.41
N ALA A 368 24.78 -5.72 15.41
CA ALA A 368 26.13 -5.91 14.89
C ALA A 368 27.21 -5.60 15.94
N ILE A 369 27.03 -4.54 16.73
CA ILE A 369 27.96 -4.18 17.80
C ILE A 369 27.87 -5.18 18.95
N VAL A 370 26.65 -5.54 19.40
CA VAL A 370 26.45 -6.55 20.44
C VAL A 370 27.10 -7.88 20.03
N MET A 371 26.95 -8.30 18.78
CA MET A 371 27.61 -9.50 18.26
C MET A 371 29.14 -9.43 18.34
N VAL A 372 29.75 -8.25 18.16
CA VAL A 372 31.20 -8.08 18.34
C VAL A 372 31.57 -8.23 19.82
N LEU A 373 30.82 -7.59 20.72
CA LEU A 373 31.09 -7.63 22.16
C LEU A 373 30.96 -9.04 22.74
N GLU A 374 29.97 -9.82 22.29
CA GLU A 374 29.77 -11.22 22.70
C GLU A 374 30.78 -12.19 22.07
N SER A 375 31.46 -11.78 20.99
CA SER A 375 32.36 -12.67 20.26
C SER A 375 33.72 -12.81 20.92
N SER A 376 34.35 -13.98 20.73
CA SER A 376 35.71 -14.23 21.17
C SER A 376 36.72 -13.88 20.06
N GLY A 377 37.38 -12.73 20.20
CA GLY A 377 38.53 -12.32 19.37
C GLY A 377 38.22 -11.34 18.22
N ASP A 378 39.28 -10.85 17.57
CA ASP A 378 39.22 -9.72 16.63
C ASP A 378 38.66 -10.06 15.23
N THR A 379 38.32 -11.32 14.95
CA THR A 379 37.79 -11.72 13.63
C THR A 379 36.43 -11.08 13.37
N THR A 380 35.48 -11.24 14.29
CA THR A 380 34.12 -10.67 14.18
C THR A 380 34.17 -9.16 14.10
N LEU A 381 35.01 -8.53 14.94
CA LEU A 381 35.24 -7.08 14.92
C LEU A 381 35.64 -6.60 13.52
N ARG A 382 36.67 -7.21 12.92
CA ARG A 382 37.15 -6.83 11.58
C ARG A 382 36.09 -7.07 10.50
N MET A 383 35.32 -8.15 10.60
CA MET A 383 34.23 -8.46 9.68
C MET A 383 33.13 -7.41 9.77
N ILE A 384 32.65 -7.09 10.97
CA ILE A 384 31.59 -6.09 11.16
C ILE A 384 32.04 -4.69 10.73
N LEU A 385 33.29 -4.28 10.99
CA LEU A 385 33.81 -3.01 10.46
C LEU A 385 33.86 -3.01 8.93
N LYS A 386 34.28 -4.13 8.31
CA LYS A 386 34.28 -4.32 6.87
C LYS A 386 32.86 -4.30 6.27
N LEU A 387 31.83 -4.59 7.05
CA LEU A 387 30.42 -4.49 6.65
C LEU A 387 29.86 -3.07 6.82
N LEU A 388 30.04 -2.47 8.00
CA LEU A 388 29.46 -1.18 8.32
C LEU A 388 30.03 -0.05 7.45
N LYS A 389 31.31 -0.13 7.06
CA LYS A 389 31.95 0.91 6.26
C LYS A 389 31.33 1.04 4.86
N PRO A 390 31.22 -0.02 4.03
CA PRO A 390 30.49 0.04 2.77
C PRO A 390 29.03 0.46 2.93
N LEU A 391 28.32 -0.02 3.95
CA LEU A 391 26.91 0.34 4.17
C LEU A 391 26.71 1.82 4.54
N TYR A 392 27.70 2.43 5.21
CA TYR A 392 27.75 3.85 5.48
C TYR A 392 28.09 4.65 4.21
N ASP A 393 29.12 4.23 3.48
CA ASP A 393 29.58 4.91 2.26
C ASP A 393 28.54 4.85 1.13
N SER A 394 27.81 3.74 1.01
CA SER A 394 26.71 3.58 0.06
C SER A 394 25.41 4.23 0.53
N SER A 395 25.40 4.87 1.70
CA SER A 395 24.25 5.53 2.33
C SER A 395 23.03 4.62 2.59
N VAL A 396 23.23 3.30 2.55
CA VAL A 396 22.20 2.30 2.89
C VAL A 396 21.81 2.44 4.36
N ILE A 397 22.80 2.66 5.23
CA ILE A 397 22.59 3.09 6.60
C ILE A 397 22.86 4.59 6.67
N THR A 398 21.81 5.37 6.95
CA THR A 398 21.95 6.82 7.10
C THR A 398 22.76 7.16 8.34
N VAL A 399 23.37 8.36 8.35
CA VAL A 399 24.17 8.86 9.49
C VAL A 399 23.36 8.85 10.80
N ASP A 400 22.08 9.22 10.74
CA ASP A 400 21.16 9.19 11.89
C ASP A 400 20.94 7.75 12.41
N GLN A 401 20.72 6.79 11.51
CA GLN A 401 20.52 5.39 11.89
C GLN A 401 21.80 4.75 12.45
N MET A 402 22.96 5.09 11.88
CA MET A 402 24.26 4.69 12.40
C MET A 402 24.44 5.24 13.82
N ARG A 403 24.29 6.55 14.02
CA ARG A 403 24.41 7.21 15.32
C ARG A 403 23.49 6.57 16.37
N ARG A 404 22.20 6.42 16.06
CA ARG A 404 21.23 5.82 16.99
C ARG A 404 21.60 4.39 17.39
N GLY A 405 22.21 3.63 16.48
CA GLY A 405 22.68 2.28 16.78
C GLY A 405 23.75 2.27 17.88
N TYR A 406 24.77 3.12 17.73
CA TYR A 406 25.83 3.28 18.73
C TYR A 406 25.32 3.86 20.05
N GLU A 407 24.51 4.92 20.00
CA GLU A 407 23.94 5.55 21.21
C GLU A 407 23.14 4.54 22.05
N ARG A 408 22.37 3.65 21.41
CA ARG A 408 21.65 2.59 22.12
C ARG A 408 22.60 1.62 22.83
N VAL A 409 23.67 1.19 22.19
CA VAL A 409 24.69 0.35 22.84
C VAL A 409 25.32 1.08 24.02
N TYR A 410 25.57 2.39 23.91
CA TYR A 410 26.14 3.18 25.01
C TYR A 410 25.18 3.27 26.20
N MET A 411 23.87 3.33 25.96
CA MET A 411 22.87 3.31 27.02
C MET A 411 22.76 1.93 27.68
N ASP A 412 22.84 0.86 26.89
CA ASP A 412 22.62 -0.51 27.35
C ASP A 412 23.91 -1.21 27.83
N ILE A 413 25.08 -0.55 27.74
CA ILE A 413 26.39 -1.17 28.05
C ILE A 413 26.50 -1.69 29.48
N ALA A 414 25.81 -1.07 30.44
CA ALA A 414 25.80 -1.52 31.82
C ALA A 414 25.12 -2.90 31.94
N ASP A 415 24.03 -3.11 31.22
CA ASP A 415 23.28 -4.36 31.17
C ASP A 415 24.07 -5.40 30.37
N ILE A 416 24.62 -5.02 29.21
CA ILE A 416 25.48 -5.91 28.40
C ILE A 416 26.68 -6.40 29.23
N ASN A 417 27.26 -5.56 30.07
CA ASN A 417 28.40 -5.93 30.92
C ASN A 417 28.04 -6.94 32.03
N ILE A 418 26.76 -7.17 32.32
CA ILE A 418 26.33 -8.24 33.23
C ILE A 418 26.59 -9.61 32.58
N ASP A 419 26.33 -9.72 31.28
CA ASP A 419 26.48 -10.96 30.51
C ASP A 419 27.89 -11.12 29.92
N VAL A 420 28.52 -10.02 29.50
CA VAL A 420 29.85 -9.99 28.89
C VAL A 420 30.85 -9.28 29.80
N PRO A 421 31.74 -10.01 30.50
CA PRO A 421 32.80 -9.37 31.27
C PRO A 421 33.72 -8.59 30.32
N CYS A 422 34.17 -7.41 30.75
CA CYS A 422 35.02 -6.51 29.96
C CYS A 422 34.34 -5.85 28.75
N ALA A 423 33.00 -5.80 28.71
CA ALA A 423 32.25 -5.16 27.62
C ALA A 423 32.68 -3.70 27.38
N TYR A 424 32.99 -2.94 28.42
CA TYR A 424 33.46 -1.55 28.30
C TYR A 424 34.77 -1.43 27.50
N SER A 425 35.78 -2.25 27.82
CA SER A 425 37.06 -2.21 27.09
C SER A 425 36.93 -2.67 25.64
N LEU A 426 36.06 -3.66 25.38
CA LEU A 426 35.78 -4.13 24.03
C LEU A 426 35.04 -3.07 23.21
N LEU A 427 34.07 -2.38 23.83
CA LEU A 427 33.32 -1.30 23.21
C LEU A 427 34.24 -0.12 22.87
N GLU A 428 35.08 0.31 23.80
CA GLU A 428 36.04 1.41 23.56
C GLU A 428 36.98 1.08 22.41
N TYR A 429 37.54 -0.13 22.40
CA TYR A 429 38.38 -0.62 21.29
C TYR A 429 37.62 -0.64 19.96
N PHE A 430 36.38 -1.12 19.95
CA PHE A 430 35.54 -1.13 18.75
C PHE A 430 35.25 0.28 18.23
N VAL A 431 34.88 1.21 19.11
CA VAL A 431 34.58 2.60 18.76
C VAL A 431 35.79 3.31 18.18
N ASP A 432 36.98 3.09 18.75
CA ASP A 432 38.23 3.65 18.22
C ASP A 432 38.55 3.11 16.82
N GLN A 433 38.31 1.83 16.57
CA GLN A 433 38.49 1.23 15.25
C GLN A 433 37.43 1.73 14.24
N SER A 434 36.19 1.92 14.68
CA SER A 434 35.11 2.51 13.88
C SER A 434 35.42 3.95 13.48
N PHE A 435 35.98 4.75 14.40
CA PHE A 435 36.42 6.11 14.13
C PHE A 435 37.59 6.12 13.14
N SER A 436 38.60 5.26 13.36
CA SER A 436 39.76 5.13 12.48
C SER A 436 39.38 4.68 11.07
N SER A 437 38.34 3.85 10.96
CA SER A 437 37.79 3.38 9.68
C SER A 437 36.85 4.39 9.02
N GLY A 438 36.55 5.52 9.68
CA GLY A 438 35.65 6.56 9.17
C GLY A 438 34.19 6.11 9.04
N VAL A 439 33.72 5.28 9.98
CA VAL A 439 32.32 4.83 10.09
C VAL A 439 31.50 5.79 10.97
N ILE A 440 32.16 6.45 11.93
CA ILE A 440 31.53 7.36 12.90
C ILE A 440 32.26 8.70 12.97
N ASP A 441 31.57 9.74 13.45
CA ASP A 441 32.14 11.07 13.68
C ASP A 441 32.84 11.15 15.05
N LYS A 442 33.66 12.19 15.22
CA LYS A 442 34.38 12.44 16.48
C LYS A 442 33.41 12.63 17.66
N ASN A 443 32.28 13.29 17.43
CA ASN A 443 31.29 13.55 18.47
C ASN A 443 30.73 12.26 19.06
N LEU A 444 30.42 11.26 18.21
CA LEU A 444 29.93 9.97 18.67
C LEU A 444 31.00 9.16 19.38
N ARG A 445 32.26 9.21 18.90
CA ARG A 445 33.40 8.60 19.58
C ARG A 445 33.57 9.14 21.00
N ASP A 446 33.56 10.47 21.15
CA ASP A 446 33.78 11.15 22.43
C ASP A 446 32.62 10.92 23.44
N LEU A 447 31.46 10.41 22.98
CA LEU A 447 30.31 10.03 23.82
C LEU A 447 30.44 8.62 24.41
N CYS A 448 31.42 7.82 23.96
CA CYS A 448 31.57 6.44 24.41
C CYS A 448 31.78 6.38 25.94
N PRO A 449 31.00 5.57 26.67
CA PRO A 449 31.16 5.44 28.11
C PRO A 449 32.44 4.66 28.44
N CYS A 450 33.28 5.24 29.29
CA CYS A 450 34.45 4.59 29.86
C CYS A 450 34.15 4.15 31.30
N ARG A 451 34.72 3.03 31.75
CA ARG A 451 34.59 2.54 33.12
C ARG A 451 35.93 2.27 33.77
#